data_AF-A0A372LS42-F1
#
_entry.id   AF-A0A372LS42-F1
#
_cell.length_a   1.000
_cell.length_b   1.000
_cell.length_c   1.000
_cell.angle_alpha   90.00
_cell.angle_beta   90.00
_cell.angle_gamma   90.00
#
_symmetry.space_group_name_H-M   'P 1'
#
loop_
_entity.id
_entity.type
_entity.pdbx_description
1 polymer ?
#
loop_
_entity_poly.entity_id
_entity_poly.type
_entity_poly.pdbx_seq_one_letter_code
_entity_poly.pdbx_strand_id
1 'polypeptide(L)' 'MSITVQVRFVKTIVGWYNLYLSDAPETSFVNLSPDKFSELLPGVSAKARYGCNELSAEMAVSLFGSLAVSQPA' A
#
# COMPACT_ATOMS: atom_id res chain seq x y z
N MET A 1 -17.75 7.45 8.61
CA MET A 1 -17.02 6.16 8.63
C MET A 1 -15.98 6.23 7.53
N SER A 2 -14.70 6.32 7.88
CA SER A 2 -13.62 6.30 6.88
C SER A 2 -13.40 4.85 6.48
N ILE A 3 -13.67 4.50 5.22
CA ILE A 3 -13.40 3.16 4.69
C ILE A 3 -11.88 3.04 4.57
N THR A 4 -11.30 2.04 5.22
CA THR A 4 -9.88 1.69 5.09
C THR A 4 -9.72 0.39 4.33
N VAL A 5 -8.58 0.25 3.65
CA VAL A 5 -8.16 -0.96 2.95
C VAL A 5 -6.81 -1.40 3.48
N GLN A 6 -6.62 -2.71 3.61
CA GLN A 6 -5.35 -3.27 4.05
C GLN A 6 -4.39 -3.38 2.86
N VAL A 7 -3.21 -2.82 3.03
CA VAL A 7 -2.11 -2.91 2.07
C VAL A 7 -0.94 -3.65 2.69
N ARG A 8 -0.23 -4.43 1.87
CA ARG A 8 1.12 -4.91 2.21
C ARG A 8 2.15 -4.11 1.44
N PHE A 9 3.30 -3.87 2.05
CA PHE A 9 4.43 -3.24 1.38
C PHE A 9 5.68 -4.12 1.45
N VAL A 10 6.53 -4.04 0.43
CA VAL A 10 7.82 -4.74 0.37
C VAL A 10 8.88 -3.81 -0.20
N LYS A 11 10.00 -3.66 0.53
CA LYS A 11 11.15 -2.89 0.11
C LYS A 11 11.97 -3.67 -0.90
N THR A 12 12.27 -3.06 -2.04
CA THR A 12 13.11 -3.64 -3.09
C THR A 12 14.59 -3.51 -2.75
N ILE A 13 15.43 -4.25 -3.48
CA ILE A 13 16.90 -4.23 -3.32
C ILE A 13 17.45 -2.80 -3.55
N VAL A 14 16.82 -2.04 -4.46
CA VAL A 14 17.20 -0.65 -4.77
C VAL A 14 16.60 0.38 -3.80
N GLY A 15 15.92 -0.06 -2.75
CA GLY A 15 15.43 0.79 -1.66
C GLY A 15 14.03 1.38 -1.85
N TRP A 16 13.36 1.09 -2.97
CA TRP A 16 11.99 1.51 -3.25
C TRP A 16 10.97 0.58 -2.57
N TYR A 17 9.69 0.93 -2.59
CA TYR A 17 8.63 0.12 -1.97
C TYR A 17 7.56 -0.29 -2.97
N ASN A 18 7.29 -1.59 -3.05
CA ASN A 18 6.11 -2.11 -3.74
C ASN A 18 4.95 -2.18 -2.75
N LEU A 19 3.84 -1.51 -3.06
CA LEU A 19 2.59 -1.64 -2.32
C LEU A 19 1.62 -2.53 -3.07
N TYR A 20 0.97 -3.43 -2.35
CA TYR A 20 -0.04 -4.35 -2.87
C TYR A 20 -1.30 -4.19 -2.02
N LEU A 21 -2.46 -4.24 -2.66
CA LEU A 21 -3.72 -4.46 -1.95
C LEU A 21 -3.75 -5.90 -1.44
N SER A 22 -4.25 -6.13 -0.23
CA SER A 22 -4.20 -7.47 0.39
C SER A 22 -4.97 -8.54 -0.39
N ASP A 23 -6.02 -8.15 -1.10
CA ASP A 23 -6.85 -9.05 -1.92
C ASP A 23 -6.45 -9.09 -3.40
N ALA A 24 -5.42 -8.31 -3.80
CA ALA A 24 -5.00 -8.22 -5.19
C ALA A 24 -3.92 -9.25 -5.55
N PRO A 25 -3.88 -9.74 -6.81
CA PRO A 25 -2.81 -10.61 -7.27
C PRO A 25 -1.45 -9.92 -7.12
N GLU A 26 -0.39 -10.71 -6.90
CA GLU A 26 0.96 -10.18 -6.68
C GLU A 26 1.52 -9.35 -7.86
N THR A 27 0.89 -9.43 -9.02
CA THR A 27 1.23 -8.63 -10.20
C THR A 27 0.66 -7.20 -10.13
N SER A 28 -0.28 -6.93 -9.23
CA SER A 28 -0.95 -5.64 -9.07
C SER A 28 -0.33 -4.87 -7.90
N PHE A 29 0.78 -4.19 -8.17
CA PHE A 29 1.46 -3.35 -7.20
C PHE A 29 1.77 -1.96 -7.75
N VAL A 30 1.87 -1.00 -6.83
CA VAL A 30 2.37 0.34 -7.11
C VAL A 30 3.78 0.44 -6.53
N ASN A 31 4.72 0.87 -7.35
CA ASN A 31 6.08 1.11 -6.92
C ASN A 31 6.23 2.58 -6.48
N LEU A 32 6.61 2.79 -5.23
CA LEU A 32 6.76 4.09 -4.60
C LEU A 32 8.23 4.36 -4.27
N SER A 33 8.64 5.61 -4.45
CA SER A 33 9.91 6.10 -3.92
C SER A 33 9.87 6.12 -2.38
N PRO A 34 11.04 6.10 -1.70
CA PRO A 34 11.11 6.18 -0.25
C PRO A 34 10.41 7.41 0.34
N ASP A 35 10.50 8.55 -0.34
CA ASP A 35 9.87 9.81 0.08
C ASP A 35 8.35 9.69 0.05
N LYS A 36 7.79 9.27 -1.10
CA LYS A 36 6.34 9.06 -1.26
C LYS A 36 5.81 8.00 -0.31
N PHE A 37 6.59 6.94 -0.07
CA PHE A 37 6.22 5.89 0.88
C PHE A 37 6.11 6.44 2.31
N SER A 38 7.07 7.28 2.71
CA SER A 38 7.09 7.87 4.06
C SER A 38 6.00 8.92 4.25
N GLU A 39 5.66 9.67 3.20
CA GLU A 39 4.50 10.57 3.20
C GLU A 39 3.18 9.80 3.34
N LEU A 40 3.09 8.66 2.66
CA LEU A 40 1.89 7.83 2.64
C LEU A 40 1.70 7.05 3.95
N LEU A 41 2.78 6.50 4.51
CA LEU A 41 2.79 5.68 5.71
C LEU A 41 3.81 6.23 6.74
N PRO A 42 3.55 7.41 7.33
CA PRO A 42 4.51 8.10 8.19
C PRO A 42 4.87 7.34 9.48
N GLY A 43 4.04 6.37 9.89
CA GLY A 43 4.30 5.52 11.05
C GLY A 43 5.26 4.35 10.78
N VAL A 44 5.65 4.11 9.52
CA VAL A 44 6.52 2.98 9.16
C VAL A 44 7.98 3.41 9.23
N SER A 45 8.80 2.64 9.96
CA SER A 45 10.24 2.86 10.01
C SER A 45 10.88 2.76 8.61
N ALA A 46 11.79 3.68 8.26
CA ALA A 46 12.57 3.60 7.02
C ALA A 46 13.44 2.32 6.89
N LYS A 47 13.66 1.61 8.01
CA LYS A 47 14.37 0.32 8.05
C LYS A 47 13.44 -0.88 7.78
N ALA A 48 12.12 -0.68 7.78
CA ALA A 48 11.16 -1.75 7.54
C ALA A 48 11.34 -2.29 6.11
N ARG A 49 11.44 -3.62 6.00
CA ARG A 49 11.62 -4.30 4.71
C ARG A 49 10.31 -4.83 4.15
N TYR A 50 9.36 -5.15 5.00
CA TYR A 50 8.03 -5.58 4.61
C TYR A 50 7.07 -5.35 5.79
N GLY A 51 5.78 -5.33 5.51
CA GLY A 51 4.76 -5.22 6.54
C GLY A 51 3.37 -5.03 5.95
N CYS A 52 2.39 -4.94 6.84
CA CYS A 52 1.01 -4.58 6.51
C CYS A 52 0.67 -3.25 7.15
N ASN A 53 -0.16 -2.46 6.48
CA ASN A 53 -0.69 -1.22 7.02
C ASN A 53 -2.09 -0.97 6.43
N GLU A 54 -2.77 0.04 6.95
CA GLU A 54 -4.06 0.47 6.46
C GLU A 54 -3.92 1.76 5.65
N LEU A 55 -4.69 1.85 4.57
CA LEU A 55 -4.81 3.04 3.74
C LEU A 55 -6.26 3.49 3.70
N SER A 56 -6.53 4.78 3.51
CA SER A 56 -7.89 5.20 3.19
C SER A 56 -8.29 4.71 1.80
N ALA A 57 -9.57 4.38 1.63
CA ALA A 57 -10.10 3.92 0.35
C ALA A 57 -9.85 4.95 -0.77
N GLU A 58 -10.02 6.25 -0.48
CA GLU A 58 -9.77 7.34 -1.43
C GLU A 58 -8.33 7.34 -1.94
N MET A 59 -7.37 7.19 -1.03
CA MET A 59 -5.95 7.16 -1.37
C MET A 59 -5.61 5.90 -2.16
N ALA A 60 -6.22 4.77 -1.81
CA ALA A 60 -6.01 3.52 -2.52
C ALA A 60 -6.62 3.54 -3.93
N VAL A 61 -7.79 4.16 -4.13
CA VAL A 61 -8.31 4.43 -5.49
C VAL A 61 -7.35 5.33 -6.25
N SER A 62 -6.82 6.38 -5.61
CA SER A 62 -5.87 7.28 -6.28
C SER A 62 -4.57 6.59 -6.69
N LEU A 63 -4.09 5.62 -5.91
CA LEU A 63 -2.86 4.88 -6.19
C LEU A 63 -3.05 3.75 -7.19
N PHE A 64 -4.12 2.96 -7.03
CA PHE A 64 -4.35 1.73 -7.80
C PHE A 64 -5.36 1.91 -8.96
N GLY A 65 -5.98 3.10 -9.08
CA GLY A 65 -6.96 3.44 -10.11
C GLY A 65 -8.35 2.84 -9.92
N SER A 66 -8.45 1.71 -9.21
CA SER A 66 -9.72 1.10 -8.82
C SER A 66 -9.53 0.23 -7.58
N LEU A 67 -10.52 0.27 -6.70
CA LEU A 67 -10.63 -0.62 -5.57
C LEU A 67 -11.64 -1.71 -5.94
N ALA A 68 -11.16 -2.86 -6.42
CA ALA A 68 -11.93 -4.10 -6.35
C ALA A 68 -11.94 -4.56 -4.90
N VAL A 69 -12.55 -3.78 -4.01
CA VAL A 69 -12.74 -4.14 -2.61
C VAL A 69 -13.91 -5.10 -2.60
N SER A 70 -13.59 -6.39 -2.61
CA SER A 70 -14.49 -7.42 -2.13
C SER A 70 -14.70 -7.16 -0.63
N GLN A 71 -15.69 -6.34 -0.26
CA GLN A 71 -16.14 -6.28 1.13
C GLN A 71 -16.66 -7.67 1.49
N PRO A 72 -16.23 -8.29 2.60
CA PRO A 72 -16.96 -9.43 3.13
C PRO A 72 -18.35 -8.92 3.54
N ALA A 73 -19.39 -9.63 3.08
CA ALA A 73 -20.78 -9.40 3.41
C ALA A 73 -21.07 -9.56 4.90
#